data_AF-A0A955JKH8-F1
#
_entry.id   AF-A0A955JKH8-F1
#
_cell.length_a   1.000
_cell.length_b   1.000
_cell.length_c   1.000
_cell.angle_alpha   90.00
_cell.angle_beta   90.00
_cell.angle_gamma   90.00
#
_symmetry.space_group_name_H-M   'P 1'
#
loop_
_entity.id
_entity.type
_entity.pdbx_description
1 polymer ?
#
loop_
_entity_poly.entity_id
_entity_poly.type
_entity_poly.pdbx_seq_one_letter_code
_entity_poly.pdbx_strand_id
1 'polypeptide(L)'
;RHPLQEKFEIAAKPYQHKDIDQWRHNFTGVYTVHEPTNLHVFGAVDDVWVNDDDELIVVDYKATAKAEPVAALGPAGTWYDGYRRQMEIYQWLLRQNGFDVSNTGYFVYATGDMNADGFNDTLTFVTNVFPHTGESDWVDDTLQQMKLCLEGDMPAVGVAAMGGECEFCAYARSRTQLTLEALKSQKGS
;
A
#
# COMPACT_ATOMS: atom_id res chain seq x y z
N ARG A 1 -3.41 -26.35 8.16
CA ARG A 1 -3.87 -25.14 7.46
C ARG A 1 -3.94 -24.01 8.48
N HIS A 2 -3.88 -22.74 8.08
CA HIS A 2 -3.91 -21.62 9.02
C HIS A 2 -5.35 -21.38 9.53
N PRO A 3 -5.57 -21.01 10.81
CA PRO A 3 -6.92 -20.84 11.37
C PRO A 3 -7.81 -19.85 10.59
N LEU A 4 -7.23 -18.79 10.02
CA LEU A 4 -7.98 -17.86 9.15
C LEU A 4 -8.43 -18.53 7.84
N GLN A 5 -7.58 -19.33 7.20
CA GLN A 5 -7.94 -20.00 5.94
C GLN A 5 -9.07 -21.00 6.17
N GLU A 6 -9.04 -21.72 7.30
CA GLU A 6 -10.13 -22.63 7.69
C GLU A 6 -11.42 -21.88 8.01
N LYS A 7 -11.34 -20.82 8.83
CA LYS A 7 -12.51 -20.02 9.23
C LYS A 7 -13.23 -19.37 8.04
N PHE A 8 -12.48 -18.91 7.04
CA PHE A 8 -13.00 -18.21 5.87
C PHE A 8 -13.10 -19.10 4.62
N GLU A 9 -12.92 -20.42 4.76
CA GLU A 9 -13.03 -21.41 3.68
C GLU A 9 -12.14 -21.11 2.46
N ILE A 10 -10.96 -20.54 2.70
CA ILE A 10 -10.01 -20.17 1.65
C ILE A 10 -9.13 -21.39 1.33
N ALA A 11 -9.18 -21.86 0.09
CA ALA A 11 -8.37 -22.96 -0.42
C ALA A 11 -6.92 -22.52 -0.70
N ALA A 12 -6.22 -22.09 0.35
CA ALA A 12 -4.82 -21.71 0.30
C ALA A 12 -4.10 -22.10 1.60
N LYS A 13 -2.77 -22.12 1.55
CA LYS A 13 -1.89 -22.38 2.71
C LYS A 13 -0.78 -21.32 2.76
N PRO A 14 -0.17 -21.05 3.93
CA PRO A 14 0.97 -20.14 3.99
C PRO A 14 2.08 -20.62 3.06
N TYR A 15 2.63 -19.71 2.25
CA TYR A 15 3.70 -20.04 1.32
C TYR A 15 5.03 -20.15 2.07
N GLN A 16 5.73 -21.25 1.85
CA GLN A 16 7.06 -21.47 2.43
C GLN A 16 8.12 -21.20 1.37
N HIS A 17 8.93 -20.18 1.61
CA HIS A 17 10.03 -19.82 0.74
C HIS A 17 11.24 -19.39 1.56
N LYS A 18 12.45 -19.69 1.09
CA LYS A 18 13.70 -19.32 1.77
C LYS A 18 13.84 -17.80 1.98
N ASP A 19 13.23 -17.01 1.10
CA ASP A 19 13.32 -15.54 1.10
C ASP A 19 12.08 -14.88 1.72
N ILE A 20 11.13 -15.64 2.29
CA ILE A 20 9.86 -15.09 2.82
C ILE A 20 10.08 -14.03 3.91
N ASP A 21 11.09 -14.21 4.76
CA ASP A 21 11.44 -13.26 5.81
C ASP A 21 12.02 -11.97 5.22
N GLN A 22 12.79 -12.07 4.13
CA GLN A 22 13.29 -10.90 3.40
C GLN A 22 12.14 -10.13 2.73
N TRP A 23 11.19 -10.85 2.12
CA TRP A 23 10.03 -10.27 1.47
C TRP A 23 9.13 -9.49 2.44
N ARG A 24 9.11 -9.90 3.71
CA ARG A 24 8.39 -9.24 4.81
C ARG A 24 9.15 -8.11 5.48
N HIS A 25 10.45 -7.99 5.21
CA HIS A 25 11.29 -7.02 5.89
C HIS A 25 11.24 -5.65 5.21
N ASN A 26 10.92 -4.62 6.00
CA ASN A 26 10.90 -3.23 5.55
C ASN A 26 12.27 -2.81 5.00
N PHE A 27 12.30 -2.03 3.92
CA PHE A 27 13.52 -1.58 3.22
C PHE A 27 14.28 -2.62 2.38
N THR A 28 13.90 -3.90 2.43
CA THR A 28 14.36 -4.92 1.46
C THR A 28 13.21 -5.38 0.60
N GLY A 29 12.18 -5.98 1.21
CA GLY A 29 10.99 -6.48 0.54
C GLY A 29 11.24 -7.47 -0.60
N VAL A 30 10.18 -7.75 -1.35
CA VAL A 30 10.28 -8.24 -2.73
C VAL A 30 10.79 -7.08 -3.57
N TYR A 31 11.76 -7.30 -4.44
CA TYR A 31 12.32 -6.24 -5.27
C TYR A 31 12.58 -6.70 -6.69
N THR A 32 12.69 -5.74 -7.60
CA THR A 32 13.18 -5.95 -8.96
C THR A 32 13.86 -4.67 -9.47
N VAL A 33 14.72 -4.81 -10.47
CA VAL A 33 15.19 -3.68 -11.26
C VAL A 33 14.29 -3.60 -12.49
N HIS A 34 13.54 -2.50 -12.62
CA HIS A 34 12.76 -2.24 -13.81
C HIS A 34 13.70 -1.77 -14.93
N GLU A 35 14.19 -2.72 -15.72
CA GLU A 35 15.20 -2.53 -16.77
C GLU A 35 14.94 -1.32 -17.68
N PRO A 36 13.71 -1.05 -18.18
CA PRO A 36 13.47 0.09 -19.07
C PRO A 36 13.77 1.45 -18.44
N THR A 37 13.64 1.58 -17.12
CA THR A 37 13.86 2.86 -16.40
C THR A 37 15.07 2.84 -15.48
N ASN A 38 15.72 1.68 -15.32
CA ASN A 38 16.78 1.43 -14.35
C ASN A 38 16.39 1.86 -12.92
N LEU A 39 15.13 1.67 -12.55
CA LEU A 39 14.63 1.94 -11.20
C LEU A 39 14.66 0.65 -10.37
N HIS A 40 15.22 0.73 -9.17
CA HIS A 40 15.11 -0.33 -8.18
C HIS A 40 13.78 -0.18 -7.42
N VAL A 41 12.83 -1.07 -7.70
CA VAL A 41 11.47 -1.04 -7.13
C VAL A 41 11.38 -2.15 -6.09
N PHE A 42 10.86 -1.85 -4.91
CA PHE A 42 10.69 -2.83 -3.86
C PHE A 42 9.44 -2.56 -3.01
N GLY A 43 8.93 -3.61 -2.37
CA GLY A 43 7.76 -3.57 -1.50
C GLY A 43 7.77 -4.71 -0.50
N ALA A 44 7.39 -4.43 0.75
CA ALA A 44 7.36 -5.42 1.81
C ALA A 44 5.92 -5.98 1.99
N VAL A 45 5.75 -7.27 1.73
CA VAL A 45 4.46 -7.96 1.89
C VAL A 45 4.23 -8.33 3.36
N ASP A 46 2.98 -8.35 3.82
CA ASP A 46 2.69 -8.85 5.16
C ASP A 46 2.69 -10.39 5.20
N ASP A 47 2.10 -11.03 4.19
CA ASP A 47 2.11 -12.48 4.02
C ASP A 47 1.90 -12.88 2.54
N VAL A 48 2.28 -14.12 2.24
CA VAL A 48 2.04 -14.75 0.94
C VAL A 48 1.45 -16.12 1.19
N TRP A 49 0.34 -16.41 0.55
CA TRP A 49 -0.25 -17.76 0.51
C TRP A 49 -0.02 -18.39 -0.85
N VAL A 50 -0.27 -19.70 -0.94
CA VAL A 50 -0.25 -20.45 -2.20
C VAL A 50 -1.51 -21.30 -2.29
N ASN A 51 -2.17 -21.30 -3.45
CA ASN A 51 -3.36 -22.11 -3.72
C ASN A 51 -2.99 -23.52 -4.21
N ASP A 52 -4.00 -24.31 -4.57
CA ASP A 52 -3.81 -25.68 -5.06
C ASP A 52 -3.29 -25.72 -6.52
N ASP A 53 -3.32 -24.59 -7.24
CA ASP A 53 -2.77 -24.40 -8.59
C ASP A 53 -1.31 -23.89 -8.57
N ASP A 54 -0.69 -23.85 -7.38
CA ASP A 54 0.66 -23.30 -7.11
C ASP A 54 0.82 -21.79 -7.44
N GLU A 55 -0.27 -21.04 -7.59
CA GLU A 55 -0.23 -19.58 -7.71
C GLU A 55 -0.01 -18.92 -6.34
N LEU A 56 0.86 -17.92 -6.30
CA LEU A 56 1.06 -17.08 -5.12
C LEU A 56 -0.09 -16.09 -4.97
N ILE A 57 -0.51 -15.90 -3.72
CA ILE A 57 -1.59 -15.00 -3.32
C ILE A 57 -1.01 -13.99 -2.34
N VAL A 58 -1.06 -12.71 -2.70
CA VAL A 58 -0.66 -11.61 -1.81
C VAL A 58 -1.71 -11.43 -0.72
N VAL A 59 -1.26 -11.32 0.53
CA VAL A 59 -2.14 -11.10 1.68
C VAL A 59 -1.65 -9.90 2.47
N ASP A 60 -2.55 -8.96 2.70
CA ASP A 60 -2.25 -7.69 3.35
C ASP A 60 -3.09 -7.55 4.63
N TYR A 61 -2.41 -7.23 5.74
CA TYR A 61 -2.99 -7.19 7.07
C TYR A 61 -3.22 -5.74 7.48
N LYS A 62 -4.49 -5.39 7.71
CA LYS A 62 -4.89 -4.05 8.14
C LYS A 62 -5.58 -4.10 9.49
N ALA A 63 -5.30 -3.10 10.33
CA ALA A 63 -5.98 -2.91 11.59
C ALA A 63 -6.57 -1.50 11.68
N THR A 64 -7.77 -1.37 12.25
CA THR A 64 -8.43 -0.08 12.50
C THR A 64 -9.35 -0.15 13.71
N ALA A 65 -9.91 0.98 14.13
CA ALA A 65 -10.99 1.05 15.09
C ALA A 65 -12.17 1.79 14.45
N LYS A 66 -13.33 1.14 14.33
CA LYS A 66 -14.56 1.67 13.73
C LYS A 66 -15.78 1.09 14.43
N ALA A 67 -16.92 1.79 14.32
CA ALA A 67 -18.17 1.34 14.92
C ALA A 67 -18.68 0.06 14.25
N GLU A 68 -18.50 -0.04 12.94
CA GLU A 68 -18.84 -1.23 12.15
C GLU A 68 -17.57 -1.92 11.64
N PRO A 69 -17.46 -3.25 11.76
CA PRO A 69 -16.34 -4.02 11.22
C PRO A 69 -16.17 -3.83 9.71
N VAL A 70 -14.93 -3.62 9.28
CA VAL A 70 -14.61 -3.56 7.85
C VAL A 70 -14.69 -4.98 7.27
N ALA A 71 -15.58 -5.19 6.30
CA ALA A 71 -15.77 -6.47 5.60
C ALA A 71 -15.47 -6.39 4.09
N ALA A 72 -15.19 -5.19 3.58
CA ALA A 72 -14.73 -4.92 2.22
C ALA A 72 -14.03 -3.56 2.18
N LEU A 73 -13.18 -3.31 1.17
CA LEU A 73 -12.69 -1.96 0.91
C LEU A 73 -13.86 -1.05 0.50
N GLY A 74 -13.80 0.23 0.89
CA GLY A 74 -14.77 1.24 0.43
C GLY A 74 -14.61 1.58 -1.06
N PRO A 75 -15.41 2.47 -1.63
CA PRO A 75 -15.43 2.71 -3.09
C PRO A 75 -14.12 3.25 -3.65
N ALA A 76 -13.96 3.19 -4.97
CA ALA A 76 -12.87 3.85 -5.69
C ALA A 76 -12.96 5.38 -5.56
N GLY A 77 -11.85 6.08 -5.78
CA GLY A 77 -11.72 7.51 -5.54
C GLY A 77 -11.62 7.88 -4.07
N THR A 78 -11.35 6.90 -3.20
CA THR A 78 -11.16 7.10 -1.76
C THR A 78 -9.74 6.70 -1.37
N TRP A 79 -9.38 6.94 -0.11
CA TRP A 79 -8.07 6.55 0.43
C TRP A 79 -7.78 5.04 0.31
N TYR A 80 -8.82 4.20 0.16
CA TYR A 80 -8.67 2.76 -0.10
C TYR A 80 -7.96 2.44 -1.42
N ASP A 81 -7.89 3.39 -2.37
CA ASP A 81 -7.11 3.21 -3.61
C ASP A 81 -5.61 3.09 -3.34
N GLY A 82 -5.12 3.61 -2.20
CA GLY A 82 -3.76 3.32 -1.74
C GLY A 82 -3.56 1.84 -1.43
N TYR A 83 -4.55 1.18 -0.83
CA TYR A 83 -4.47 -0.24 -0.46
C TYR A 83 -4.58 -1.16 -1.68
N ARG A 84 -5.42 -0.80 -2.66
CA ARG A 84 -5.49 -1.50 -3.95
C ARG A 84 -4.15 -1.49 -4.66
N ARG A 85 -3.60 -0.29 -4.87
CA ARG A 85 -2.29 -0.11 -5.52
C ARG A 85 -1.16 -0.82 -4.79
N GLN A 86 -1.18 -0.83 -3.45
CA GLN A 86 -0.20 -1.56 -2.67
C GLN A 86 -0.23 -3.07 -2.98
N MET A 87 -1.42 -3.68 -3.00
CA MET A 87 -1.58 -5.09 -3.36
C MET A 87 -1.15 -5.37 -4.80
N GLU A 88 -1.55 -4.53 -5.74
CA GLU A 88 -1.23 -4.65 -7.17
C GLU A 88 0.28 -4.54 -7.43
N ILE A 89 0.98 -3.63 -6.73
CA ILE A 89 2.45 -3.51 -6.80
C ILE A 89 3.12 -4.77 -6.26
N TYR A 90 2.62 -5.37 -5.18
CA TYR A 90 3.17 -6.62 -4.66
C TYR A 90 2.97 -7.80 -5.61
N GLN A 91 1.79 -7.89 -6.23
CA GLN A 91 1.53 -8.88 -7.28
C GLN A 91 2.47 -8.69 -8.46
N TRP A 92 2.64 -7.44 -8.92
CA TRP A 92 3.59 -7.10 -9.97
C TRP A 92 5.02 -7.51 -9.60
N LEU A 93 5.51 -7.15 -8.41
CA LEU A 93 6.85 -7.48 -7.94
C LEU A 93 7.12 -8.99 -7.95
N LEU A 94 6.18 -9.79 -7.44
CA LEU A 94 6.31 -11.25 -7.44
C LEU A 94 6.31 -11.82 -8.87
N ARG A 95 5.49 -11.28 -9.78
CA ARG A 95 5.50 -11.65 -11.21
C ARG A 95 6.83 -11.31 -11.87
N GLN A 96 7.41 -10.14 -11.59
CA GLN A 96 8.72 -9.74 -12.09
C GLN A 96 9.85 -10.66 -11.58
N ASN A 97 9.64 -11.34 -10.45
CA ASN A 97 10.53 -12.35 -9.90
C ASN A 97 10.29 -13.77 -10.46
N GLY A 98 9.40 -13.91 -11.46
CA GLY A 98 9.15 -15.16 -12.17
C GLY A 98 8.20 -16.13 -11.48
N PHE A 99 7.48 -15.68 -10.44
CA PHE A 99 6.45 -16.48 -9.80
C PHE A 99 5.13 -16.40 -10.58
N ASP A 100 4.35 -17.48 -10.53
CA ASP A 100 2.94 -17.43 -10.91
C ASP A 100 2.13 -16.81 -9.76
N VAL A 101 1.27 -15.84 -10.06
CA VAL A 101 0.64 -14.99 -9.05
C VAL A 101 -0.82 -14.74 -9.41
N SER A 102 -1.71 -15.16 -8.51
CA SER A 102 -3.14 -14.98 -8.65
C SER A 102 -3.50 -13.49 -8.68
N ASN A 103 -4.43 -13.12 -9.56
CA ASN A 103 -5.00 -11.77 -9.58
C ASN A 103 -5.81 -11.49 -8.30
N THR A 104 -6.31 -12.52 -7.62
CA THR A 104 -6.98 -12.36 -6.34
C THR A 104 -5.97 -12.36 -5.20
N GLY A 105 -5.88 -11.24 -4.48
CA GLY A 105 -5.28 -11.16 -3.16
C GLY A 105 -6.34 -11.09 -2.07
N TYR A 106 -5.91 -11.16 -0.81
CA TYR A 106 -6.81 -11.05 0.35
C TYR A 106 -6.39 -9.94 1.29
N PHE A 107 -7.38 -9.21 1.80
CA PHE A 107 -7.19 -8.35 2.96
C PHE A 107 -7.62 -9.08 4.22
N VAL A 108 -6.73 -9.16 5.21
CA VAL A 108 -7.06 -9.58 6.57
C VAL A 108 -7.26 -8.31 7.40
N TYR A 109 -8.51 -7.98 7.69
CA TYR A 109 -8.86 -6.72 8.33
C TYR A 109 -9.35 -6.94 9.76
N ALA A 110 -8.54 -6.55 10.75
CA ALA A 110 -8.91 -6.54 12.15
C ALA A 110 -9.53 -5.18 12.53
N THR A 111 -10.81 -5.17 12.89
CA THR A 111 -11.50 -3.97 13.37
C THR A 111 -11.72 -4.05 14.87
N GLY A 112 -11.12 -3.13 15.62
CA GLY A 112 -11.35 -2.97 17.05
C GLY A 112 -12.77 -2.48 17.31
N ASP A 113 -13.47 -3.16 18.21
CA ASP A 113 -14.85 -2.85 18.59
C ASP A 113 -14.91 -1.61 19.48
N MET A 114 -15.47 -0.52 18.96
CA MET A 114 -15.65 0.73 19.69
C MET A 114 -16.94 0.76 20.52
N ASN A 115 -17.82 -0.24 20.36
CA ASN A 115 -19.10 -0.34 21.06
C ASN A 115 -19.02 -1.24 22.30
N ALA A 116 -17.84 -1.74 22.65
CA ALA A 116 -17.64 -2.50 23.88
C ALA A 116 -18.06 -1.67 25.11
N ASP A 117 -18.68 -2.32 26.10
CA ASP A 117 -19.23 -1.68 27.31
C ASP A 117 -18.20 -0.87 28.12
N GLY A 118 -16.90 -1.10 27.89
CA GLY A 118 -15.80 -0.32 28.44
C GLY A 118 -14.45 -0.86 27.97
N PHE A 119 -13.37 -0.12 28.23
CA PHE A 119 -12.02 -0.55 27.86
C PHE A 119 -11.57 -1.78 28.66
N ASN A 120 -11.78 -1.81 29.98
CA ASN A 120 -11.45 -2.95 30.85
C ASN A 120 -10.06 -3.58 30.58
N ASP A 121 -9.08 -2.75 30.23
CA ASP A 121 -7.73 -3.15 29.78
C ASP A 121 -7.71 -4.23 28.67
N THR A 122 -8.78 -4.32 27.87
CA THR A 122 -9.03 -5.33 26.84
C THR A 122 -9.50 -4.69 25.55
N LEU A 123 -8.83 -5.00 24.44
CA LEU A 123 -9.29 -4.63 23.10
C LEU A 123 -9.84 -5.86 22.38
N THR A 124 -11.12 -5.81 22.01
CA THR A 124 -11.76 -6.86 21.24
C THR A 124 -11.73 -6.51 19.75
N PHE A 125 -11.38 -7.47 18.91
CA PHE A 125 -11.31 -7.28 17.46
C PHE A 125 -12.26 -8.23 16.74
N VAL A 126 -12.96 -7.70 15.74
CA VAL A 126 -13.62 -8.49 14.71
C VAL A 126 -12.71 -8.55 13.50
N THR A 127 -12.22 -9.75 13.16
CA THR A 127 -11.39 -9.97 11.98
C THR A 127 -12.24 -10.51 10.85
N ASN A 128 -12.17 -9.85 9.69
CA ASN A 128 -12.73 -10.32 8.42
C ASN A 128 -11.61 -10.58 7.43
N VAL A 129 -11.82 -11.54 6.52
CA VAL A 129 -10.95 -11.77 5.38
C VAL A 129 -11.80 -11.68 4.12
N PHE A 130 -11.40 -10.82 3.18
CA PHE A 130 -12.16 -10.62 1.95
C PHE A 130 -11.22 -10.47 0.75
N PRO A 131 -11.65 -10.95 -0.43
CA PRO A 131 -10.84 -10.93 -1.64
C PRO A 131 -10.80 -9.54 -2.28
N HIS A 132 -9.72 -9.27 -3.01
CA HIS A 132 -9.61 -8.19 -3.95
C HIS A 132 -8.92 -8.71 -5.22
N THR A 133 -9.58 -8.55 -6.36
CA THR A 133 -8.96 -8.80 -7.66
C THR A 133 -8.21 -7.54 -8.08
N GLY A 134 -6.88 -7.62 -8.08
CA GLY A 134 -5.99 -6.55 -8.49
C GLY A 134 -5.60 -6.64 -9.97
N GLU A 135 -5.26 -5.50 -10.55
CA GLU A 135 -4.70 -5.37 -11.90
C GLU A 135 -3.40 -4.59 -11.82
N SER A 136 -2.31 -5.12 -12.38
CA SER A 136 -0.98 -4.50 -12.28
C SER A 136 -0.46 -3.90 -13.59
N ASP A 137 -1.25 -3.91 -14.65
CA ASP A 137 -0.81 -3.49 -16.00
C ASP A 137 -0.44 -2.00 -16.06
N TRP A 138 -0.92 -1.21 -15.11
CA TRP A 138 -0.62 0.22 -14.99
C TRP A 138 0.78 0.51 -14.43
N VAL A 139 1.44 -0.47 -13.80
CA VAL A 139 2.68 -0.25 -13.05
C VAL A 139 3.83 0.14 -13.97
N ASP A 140 4.03 -0.57 -15.08
CA ASP A 140 5.16 -0.31 -16.00
C ASP A 140 5.10 1.09 -16.62
N ASP A 141 3.92 1.49 -17.10
CA ASP A 141 3.69 2.84 -17.65
C ASP A 141 3.90 3.91 -16.59
N THR A 142 3.47 3.66 -15.35
CA THR A 142 3.66 4.59 -14.24
C THR A 142 5.14 4.73 -13.87
N LEU A 143 5.90 3.64 -13.85
CA LEU A 143 7.35 3.68 -13.59
C LEU A 143 8.09 4.50 -14.66
N GLN A 144 7.69 4.39 -15.93
CA GLN A 144 8.23 5.23 -17.00
C GLN A 144 7.91 6.72 -16.77
N GLN A 145 6.67 7.06 -16.43
CA GLN A 145 6.28 8.44 -16.11
C GLN A 145 7.03 8.98 -14.88
N MET A 146 7.22 8.15 -13.85
CA MET A 146 8.01 8.52 -12.67
C MET A 146 9.46 8.83 -13.04
N LYS A 147 10.09 8.02 -13.90
CA LYS A 147 11.46 8.23 -14.37
C LYS A 147 11.58 9.55 -15.15
N LEU A 148 10.66 9.81 -16.08
CA LEU A 148 10.63 11.05 -16.85
C LEU A 148 10.46 12.29 -15.96
N CYS A 149 9.59 12.21 -14.95
CA CYS A 149 9.40 13.28 -13.97
C CYS A 149 10.67 13.52 -13.13
N LEU A 150 11.34 12.45 -12.71
CA LEU A 150 12.54 12.53 -11.87
C LEU A 150 13.74 13.16 -12.60
N GLU A 151 13.88 12.89 -13.90
CA GLU A 151 15.01 13.38 -14.71
C GLU A 151 14.70 14.68 -15.47
N GLY A 152 13.43 15.11 -15.47
CA GLY A 152 12.96 16.30 -16.17
C GLY A 152 13.14 17.59 -15.38
N ASP A 153 12.54 18.66 -15.93
CA ASP A 153 12.43 19.94 -15.24
C ASP A 153 11.51 19.83 -14.02
N MET A 154 11.68 20.76 -13.07
CA MET A 154 10.84 20.87 -11.88
C MET A 154 9.35 20.84 -12.29
N PRO A 155 8.56 19.87 -11.80
CA PRO A 155 7.16 19.75 -12.20
C PRO A 155 6.34 20.93 -11.68
N ALA A 156 5.21 21.17 -12.34
CA ALA A 156 4.22 22.12 -11.87
C ALA A 156 3.70 21.73 -10.47
N VAL A 157 3.08 22.70 -9.78
CA VAL A 157 2.40 22.44 -8.50
C VAL A 157 1.36 21.34 -8.70
N GLY A 158 1.54 20.23 -7.98
CA GLY A 158 0.67 19.07 -8.06
C GLY A 158 -0.64 19.23 -7.30
N VAL A 159 -1.49 18.20 -7.43
CA VAL A 159 -2.71 18.01 -6.64
C VAL A 159 -2.48 16.99 -5.53
N ALA A 160 -3.22 17.08 -4.43
CA ALA A 160 -3.18 16.07 -3.39
C ALA A 160 -3.74 14.72 -3.89
N ALA A 161 -3.32 13.62 -3.25
CA ALA A 161 -3.74 12.27 -3.64
C ALA A 161 -5.27 12.06 -3.61
N MET A 162 -5.98 12.81 -2.77
CA MET A 162 -7.45 12.78 -2.67
C MET A 162 -8.13 13.96 -3.39
N GLY A 163 -7.40 14.64 -4.27
CA GLY A 163 -7.84 15.88 -4.90
C GLY A 163 -7.64 17.11 -4.01
N GLY A 164 -7.64 18.30 -4.63
CA GLY A 164 -7.35 19.57 -3.96
C GLY A 164 -5.90 20.02 -4.07
N GLU A 165 -5.56 21.09 -3.36
CA GLU A 165 -4.20 21.66 -3.37
C GLU A 165 -3.20 20.71 -2.71
N CYS A 166 -2.03 20.52 -3.32
CA CYS A 166 -0.95 19.77 -2.68
C CYS A 166 -0.47 20.47 -1.41
N GLU A 167 -0.68 19.82 -0.25
CA GLU A 167 -0.33 20.35 1.07
C GLU A 167 1.17 20.70 1.18
N PHE A 168 2.04 19.89 0.57
CA PHE A 168 3.48 20.14 0.55
C PHE A 168 3.84 21.37 -0.29
N CYS A 169 3.19 21.54 -1.45
CA CYS A 169 3.39 22.74 -2.27
C CYS A 169 2.87 23.99 -1.56
N ALA A 170 1.70 23.91 -0.92
CA ALA A 170 1.13 24.99 -0.13
C ALA A 170 2.03 25.37 1.05
N TYR A 171 2.53 24.38 1.79
CA TYR A 171 3.49 24.58 2.88
C TYR A 171 4.78 25.24 2.40
N ALA A 172 5.40 24.72 1.34
CA ALA A 172 6.64 25.27 0.78
C ALA A 172 6.47 26.72 0.32
N ARG A 173 5.33 27.04 -0.32
CA ARG A 173 4.97 28.41 -0.73
C ARG A 173 4.85 29.32 0.48
N SER A 174 4.07 28.93 1.49
CA SER A 174 3.85 29.72 2.70
C SER A 174 5.15 30.00 3.46
N ARG A 175 6.00 28.97 3.63
CA ARG A 175 7.33 29.12 4.25
C ARG A 175 8.23 30.09 3.49
N THR A 176 8.21 30.03 2.17
CA THR A 176 9.00 30.93 1.32
C THR A 176 8.51 32.37 1.44
N GLN A 177 7.19 32.59 1.44
CA GLN A 177 6.59 33.92 1.61
C GLN A 177 7.00 34.57 2.93
N LEU A 178 6.84 33.86 4.05
CA LEU A 178 7.24 34.34 5.38
C LEU A 178 8.74 34.69 5.44
N THR A 179 9.58 33.88 4.80
CA THR A 179 11.04 34.12 4.75
C THR A 179 11.35 35.40 3.96
N LEU A 180 10.71 35.60 2.81
CA LEU A 180 10.90 36.81 1.99
C LEU A 180 10.40 38.07 2.69
N GLU A 181 9.29 37.98 3.43
CA GLU A 181 8.76 39.08 4.25
C GLU A 181 9.74 39.49 5.36
N ALA A 182 10.30 38.51 6.09
CA ALA A 182 11.28 38.76 7.13
C ALA A 182 12.58 39.40 6.58
N LEU A 183 13.04 38.98 5.41
CA LEU A 183 14.23 39.58 4.76
C LEU A 183 13.97 41.02 4.30
N LYS A 184 12.75 41.32 3.83
CA LYS A 184 12.37 42.68 3.43
C LYS A 184 12.28 43.62 4.62
N SER A 185 11.72 43.17 5.74
CA SER A 185 11.61 44.01 6.95
C SER A 185 12.97 44.34 7.57
N GLN A 186 13.96 43.44 7.47
CA GLN A 186 15.34 43.69 7.92
C GLN A 186 16.14 44.65 7.03
N LYS A 187 15.81 44.79 5.74
CA LYS A 187 16.49 45.73 4.84
C LYS A 187 15.97 47.17 4.91
N GLY A 188 14.82 47.36 5.57
CA GLY A 188 14.17 48.67 5.73
C GLY A 188 14.45 49.37 7.07
N SER A 189 15.31 48.79 7.92
CA SER A 189 15.74 49.34 9.22
C SER A 189 17.19 49.84 9.19
#